data_AF-A0A090X0V9-F1
#
_entry.id   AF-A0A090X0V9-F1
#
_cell.length_a   1.000
_cell.length_b   1.000
_cell.length_c   1.000
_cell.angle_alpha   90.00
_cell.angle_beta   90.00
_cell.angle_gamma   90.00
#
_symmetry.space_group_name_H-M   'P 1'
#
loop_
_entity.id
_entity.type
_entity.pdbx_description
1 polymer ?
#
loop_
_entity_poly.entity_id
_entity_poly.type
_entity_poly.pdbx_seq_one_letter_code
_entity_poly.pdbx_strand_id
1 'polypeptide(L)'
;MSDFARMDYFKRLVEDSLIDKTNLFRGILNSKDIKIRQLVAQTLTKIPITLQAEYETLLADDSYSTIETALFNLWVNFPRKRNFYLNKTKDVQGFNDKNIRQLWLTLALVTEDYETENKSKYFDELTSYTGSNYGFETRQNAFQYLHQIQACNALCHKSLEQAIKHHNWRFSKFAKTLLKAE
;
A
#
# COMPACT_ATOMS: atom_id res chain seq x y z
N MET A 1 -19.62 -11.14 19.86
CA MET A 1 -19.44 -9.69 19.70
C MET A 1 -19.39 -9.39 18.20
N SER A 2 -20.19 -8.44 17.71
CA SER A 2 -20.15 -8.05 16.29
C SER A 2 -18.80 -7.42 15.95
N ASP A 3 -18.43 -7.40 14.66
CA ASP A 3 -17.21 -6.71 14.22
C ASP A 3 -17.22 -5.25 14.68
N PHE A 4 -18.34 -4.55 14.51
CA PHE A 4 -18.49 -3.17 14.96
C PHE A 4 -18.18 -2.98 16.45
N ALA A 5 -18.72 -3.86 17.31
CA ALA A 5 -18.47 -3.79 18.74
C ALA A 5 -17.00 -4.10 19.11
N ARG A 6 -16.32 -4.96 18.34
CA ARG A 6 -14.87 -5.20 18.50
C ARG A 6 -14.04 -3.96 18.14
N MET A 7 -14.37 -3.32 17.03
CA MET A 7 -13.66 -2.11 16.59
C MET A 7 -13.84 -0.96 17.57
N ASP A 8 -15.07 -0.74 18.04
CA ASP A 8 -15.38 0.29 19.03
C ASP A 8 -14.67 0.04 20.36
N TYR A 9 -14.69 -1.19 20.84
CA TYR A 9 -13.97 -1.58 22.06
C TYR A 9 -12.46 -1.36 21.94
N PHE A 10 -11.85 -1.75 20.80
CA PHE A 10 -10.43 -1.50 20.57
C PHE A 10 -10.10 -0.01 20.59
N LYS A 11 -10.90 0.85 19.94
CA LYS A 11 -10.67 2.30 19.95
C LYS A 11 -10.65 2.86 21.37
N ARG A 12 -11.61 2.44 22.20
CA ARG A 12 -11.65 2.82 23.62
C ARG A 12 -10.41 2.38 24.39
N LEU A 13 -9.93 1.15 24.16
CA LEU A 13 -8.70 0.65 24.80
C LEU A 13 -7.45 1.44 24.40
N VAL A 14 -7.36 1.89 23.15
CA VAL A 14 -6.21 2.67 22.66
C VAL A 14 -6.21 4.09 23.23
N GLU A 15 -7.38 4.65 23.52
CA GLU A 15 -7.55 5.98 24.11
C GLU A 15 -7.34 6.00 25.63
N ASP A 16 -7.52 4.87 26.30
CA ASP A 16 -7.35 4.74 27.74
C ASP A 16 -5.88 4.96 28.16
N SER A 17 -5.66 5.90 29.08
CA SER A 17 -4.33 6.28 29.59
C SER A 17 -3.75 5.26 30.57
N LEU A 18 -4.58 4.39 31.15
CA LEU A 18 -4.15 3.34 32.08
C LEU A 18 -3.64 2.09 31.36
N ILE A 19 -3.88 1.98 30.05
CA ILE A 19 -3.48 0.83 29.25
C ILE A 19 -2.03 0.97 28.80
N ASP A 20 -1.23 -0.07 29.07
CA ASP A 20 0.06 -0.24 28.42
C ASP A 20 -0.15 -0.56 26.93
N LYS A 21 -0.09 0.49 26.11
CA LYS A 21 -0.29 0.42 24.67
C LYS A 21 0.71 -0.50 24.00
N THR A 22 1.95 -0.58 24.49
CA THR A 22 2.98 -1.43 23.91
C THR A 22 2.59 -2.89 24.04
N ASN A 23 2.23 -3.32 25.26
CA ASN A 23 1.80 -4.69 25.50
C ASN A 23 0.47 -5.03 24.82
N LEU A 24 -0.47 -4.08 24.75
CA LEU A 24 -1.71 -4.23 23.99
C LEU A 24 -1.43 -4.52 22.51
N PHE A 25 -0.65 -3.66 21.84
CA PHE A 25 -0.33 -3.84 20.43
C PHE A 25 0.46 -5.12 20.17
N ARG A 26 1.43 -5.46 21.04
CA ARG A 26 2.17 -6.71 20.95
C ARG A 26 1.25 -7.93 21.01
N GLY A 27 0.30 -7.96 21.94
CA GLY A 27 -0.67 -9.05 22.04
C GLY A 27 -1.54 -9.18 20.79
N ILE A 28 -1.95 -8.05 20.22
CA ILE A 28 -2.79 -8.01 19.03
C ILE A 28 -2.03 -8.46 17.77
N LEU A 29 -0.82 -7.97 17.56
CA LEU A 29 0.03 -8.34 16.42
C LEU A 29 0.29 -9.85 16.38
N ASN A 30 0.39 -10.49 17.55
CA ASN A 30 0.56 -11.93 17.70
C ASN A 30 -0.77 -12.73 17.73
N SER A 31 -1.92 -12.07 17.62
CA SER A 31 -3.22 -12.73 17.65
C SER A 31 -3.53 -13.42 16.32
N LYS A 32 -4.47 -14.37 16.33
CA LYS A 32 -4.98 -15.00 15.09
C LYS A 32 -6.09 -14.19 14.42
N ASP A 33 -6.49 -13.05 14.99
CA ASP A 33 -7.61 -12.25 14.46
C ASP A 33 -7.15 -11.29 13.36
N ILE A 34 -7.41 -11.68 12.11
CA ILE A 34 -7.06 -10.92 10.91
C ILE A 34 -7.61 -9.48 10.96
N LYS A 35 -8.86 -9.29 11.42
CA LYS A 35 -9.51 -7.97 11.39
C LYS A 35 -8.89 -7.01 12.39
N ILE A 36 -8.50 -7.51 13.57
CA ILE A 36 -7.87 -6.69 14.59
C ILE A 36 -6.42 -6.37 14.20
N ARG A 37 -5.68 -7.31 13.60
CA ARG A 37 -4.35 -7.01 13.04
C ARG A 37 -4.41 -5.97 11.93
N GLN A 38 -5.39 -6.09 11.02
CA GLN A 38 -5.63 -5.11 9.97
C GLN A 38 -5.93 -3.72 10.55
N LEU A 39 -6.75 -3.64 11.59
CA LEU A 39 -7.02 -2.38 12.28
C LEU A 39 -5.76 -1.77 12.89
N VAL A 40 -4.91 -2.57 13.53
CA VAL A 40 -3.62 -2.09 14.05
C VAL A 40 -2.74 -1.58 12.93
N ALA A 41 -2.64 -2.29 11.80
CA ALA A 41 -1.88 -1.81 10.65
C ALA A 41 -2.39 -0.43 10.17
N GLN A 42 -3.71 -0.25 10.10
CA GLN A 42 -4.35 0.98 9.64
C GLN A 42 -4.25 2.16 10.63
N THR A 43 -4.07 1.89 11.93
CA THR A 43 -4.11 2.92 12.99
C THR A 43 -2.75 3.22 13.59
N LEU A 44 -1.90 2.21 13.78
CA LEU A 44 -0.54 2.35 14.30
C LEU A 44 0.43 2.64 13.14
N THR A 45 0.34 3.85 12.59
CA THR A 45 1.17 4.30 11.46
C THR A 45 2.53 4.83 11.88
N LYS A 46 2.67 5.30 13.13
CA LYS A 46 3.96 5.58 13.78
C LYS A 46 4.36 4.39 14.63
N ILE A 47 5.32 3.60 14.17
CA ILE A 47 5.65 2.31 14.77
C ILE A 47 6.79 2.50 15.78
N PRO A 48 6.56 2.23 17.08
CA PRO A 48 7.64 2.21 18.07
C PRO A 48 8.67 1.13 17.73
N ILE A 49 9.96 1.44 17.93
CA ILE A 49 11.04 0.48 17.68
C ILE A 49 10.86 -0.85 18.44
N THR A 50 10.24 -0.78 19.63
CA THR A 50 9.95 -1.93 20.49
C THR A 50 8.85 -2.86 19.97
N LEU A 51 8.12 -2.44 18.94
CA LEU A 51 7.09 -3.24 18.25
C LEU A 51 7.49 -3.57 16.81
N GLN A 52 8.67 -3.13 16.35
CA GLN A 52 9.08 -3.29 14.96
C GLN A 52 9.07 -4.77 14.54
N ALA A 53 9.62 -5.66 15.36
CA ALA A 53 9.74 -7.08 15.04
C ALA A 53 8.37 -7.74 14.88
N GLU A 54 7.43 -7.45 15.78
CA GLU A 54 6.05 -7.94 15.71
C GLU A 54 5.26 -7.29 14.57
N TYR A 55 5.56 -6.05 14.23
CA TYR A 55 4.92 -5.38 13.10
C TYR A 55 5.42 -5.93 11.76
N GLU A 56 6.70 -6.31 11.67
CA GLU A 56 7.29 -6.94 10.48
C GLU A 56 6.64 -8.27 10.10
N THR A 57 6.01 -8.97 11.05
CA THR A 57 5.28 -10.21 10.73
C THR A 57 4.06 -9.95 9.85
N LEU A 58 3.52 -8.72 9.85
CA LEU A 58 2.39 -8.33 9.00
C LEU A 58 2.72 -8.32 7.50
N LEU A 59 4.01 -8.34 7.12
CA LEU A 59 4.43 -8.48 5.73
C LEU A 59 4.09 -9.85 5.12
N ALA A 60 3.75 -10.82 5.96
CA ALA A 60 3.32 -12.16 5.58
C ALA A 60 1.91 -12.49 6.11
N ASP A 61 1.08 -11.47 6.37
CA ASP A 61 -0.29 -11.64 6.86
C ASP A 61 -1.21 -12.28 5.82
N ASP A 62 -2.23 -13.02 6.26
CA ASP A 62 -3.24 -13.60 5.37
C ASP A 62 -4.09 -12.54 4.63
N SER A 63 -4.15 -11.30 5.14
CA SER A 63 -4.86 -10.19 4.52
C SER A 63 -3.94 -9.33 3.65
N TYR A 64 -4.21 -9.30 2.34
CA TYR A 64 -3.47 -8.43 1.41
C TYR A 64 -3.56 -6.94 1.78
N SER A 65 -4.68 -6.48 2.33
CA SER A 65 -4.79 -5.10 2.82
C SER A 65 -3.86 -4.81 4.00
N THR A 66 -3.64 -5.81 4.86
CA THR A 66 -2.69 -5.72 5.98
C THR A 66 -1.26 -5.71 5.47
N ILE A 67 -0.90 -6.59 4.51
CA ILE A 67 0.43 -6.60 3.90
C ILE A 67 0.73 -5.26 3.21
N GLU A 68 -0.19 -4.74 2.41
CA GLU A 68 -0.03 -3.45 1.72
C GLU A 68 0.23 -2.31 2.72
N THR A 69 -0.62 -2.22 3.74
CA THR A 69 -0.49 -1.19 4.78
C THR A 69 0.81 -1.33 5.55
N ALA A 70 1.19 -2.57 5.90
CA ALA A 70 2.41 -2.84 6.63
C ALA A 70 3.67 -2.51 5.81
N LEU A 71 3.68 -2.86 4.52
CA LEU A 71 4.79 -2.54 3.62
C LEU A 71 5.04 -1.04 3.57
N PHE A 72 3.99 -0.25 3.35
CA PHE A 72 4.11 1.21 3.32
C PHE A 72 4.57 1.78 4.67
N ASN A 73 3.90 1.40 5.76
CA ASN A 73 4.23 1.92 7.09
C ASN A 73 5.67 1.56 7.51
N LEU A 74 6.12 0.33 7.28
CA LEU A 74 7.49 -0.09 7.59
C LEU A 74 8.52 0.64 6.73
N TRP A 75 8.25 0.83 5.43
CA TRP A 75 9.12 1.58 4.52
C TRP A 75 9.29 3.05 4.93
N VAL A 76 8.22 3.68 5.45
CA VAL A 76 8.23 5.04 5.97
C VAL A 76 8.96 5.14 7.32
N ASN A 77 8.66 4.25 8.26
CA ASN A 77 9.17 4.35 9.64
C ASN A 77 10.62 3.88 9.78
N PHE A 78 11.08 2.95 8.94
CA PHE A 78 12.40 2.34 9.08
C PHE A 78 13.22 2.39 7.77
N PRO A 79 13.71 3.59 7.36
CA PRO A 79 14.43 3.77 6.09
C PRO A 79 15.61 2.82 5.88
N ARG A 80 16.34 2.48 6.95
CA ARG A 80 17.50 1.56 6.91
C ARG A 80 17.15 0.13 6.52
N LYS A 81 15.87 -0.26 6.60
CA LYS A 81 15.40 -1.62 6.27
C LYS A 81 14.51 -1.68 5.01
N ARG A 82 14.42 -0.60 4.23
CA ARG A 82 13.62 -0.56 3.00
C ARG A 82 13.93 -1.73 2.05
N ASN A 83 15.21 -1.98 1.79
CA ASN A 83 15.64 -3.09 0.93
C ASN A 83 15.19 -4.45 1.50
N PHE A 84 15.22 -4.63 2.81
CA PHE A 84 14.74 -5.84 3.45
C PHE A 84 13.23 -6.02 3.26
N TYR A 85 12.42 -4.97 3.46
CA TYR A 85 10.97 -5.04 3.27
C TYR A 85 10.59 -5.28 1.80
N LEU A 86 11.25 -4.60 0.87
CA LEU A 86 11.06 -4.81 -0.56
C LEU A 86 11.40 -6.26 -0.94
N ASN A 87 12.52 -6.80 -0.45
CA ASN A 87 12.86 -8.19 -0.71
C ASN A 87 11.82 -9.18 -0.15
N LYS A 88 11.22 -8.88 1.01
CA LYS A 88 10.21 -9.74 1.65
C LYS A 88 8.89 -9.80 0.88
N THR A 89 8.52 -8.75 0.17
CA THR A 89 7.23 -8.64 -0.54
C THR A 89 7.35 -8.63 -2.07
N LYS A 90 8.55 -8.89 -2.61
CA LYS A 90 8.88 -8.79 -4.04
C LYS A 90 7.91 -9.55 -4.96
N ASP A 91 7.52 -10.74 -4.56
CA ASP A 91 6.68 -11.64 -5.36
C ASP A 91 5.19 -11.55 -5.04
N VAL A 92 4.80 -10.67 -4.11
CA VAL A 92 3.41 -10.56 -3.65
C VAL A 92 2.60 -9.69 -4.61
N GLN A 93 1.55 -10.27 -5.20
CA GLN A 93 0.69 -9.58 -6.16
C GLN A 93 -0.39 -8.71 -5.49
N GLY A 94 -1.03 -9.26 -4.45
CA GLY A 94 -2.19 -8.66 -3.80
C GLY A 94 -3.52 -9.06 -4.43
N PHE A 95 -4.52 -8.18 -4.38
CA PHE A 95 -5.83 -8.42 -4.98
C PHE A 95 -5.77 -8.40 -6.53
N ASN A 96 -6.94 -8.59 -7.17
CA ASN A 96 -7.05 -8.55 -8.63
C ASN A 96 -6.57 -7.23 -9.24
N ASP A 97 -6.64 -6.13 -8.49
CA ASP A 97 -6.15 -4.82 -8.89
C ASP A 97 -4.61 -4.66 -8.75
N LYS A 98 -3.93 -5.68 -8.22
CA LYS A 98 -2.48 -5.72 -7.98
C LYS A 98 -1.99 -4.67 -6.98
N ASN A 99 -2.82 -4.30 -6.00
CA ASN A 99 -2.52 -3.28 -4.99
C ASN A 99 -1.09 -3.38 -4.40
N ILE A 100 -0.67 -4.57 -3.93
CA ILE A 100 0.65 -4.77 -3.33
C ILE A 100 1.76 -4.66 -4.37
N ARG A 101 1.60 -5.29 -5.55
CA ARG A 101 2.63 -5.23 -6.60
C ARG A 101 2.86 -3.81 -7.08
N GLN A 102 1.79 -3.04 -7.27
CA GLN A 102 1.89 -1.66 -7.71
C GLN A 102 2.57 -0.78 -6.66
N LEU A 103 2.18 -0.89 -5.38
CA LEU A 103 2.88 -0.23 -4.27
C LEU A 103 4.37 -0.61 -4.25
N TRP A 104 4.67 -1.90 -4.37
CA TRP A 104 6.04 -2.40 -4.36
C TRP A 104 6.89 -1.79 -5.47
N LEU A 105 6.38 -1.74 -6.71
CA LEU A 105 7.07 -1.13 -7.85
C LEU A 105 7.37 0.35 -7.59
N THR A 106 6.37 1.09 -7.08
CA THR A 106 6.53 2.50 -6.73
C THR A 106 7.62 2.70 -5.69
N LEU A 107 7.58 1.94 -4.60
CA LEU A 107 8.58 2.01 -3.53
C LEU A 107 9.97 1.61 -4.03
N ALA A 108 10.09 0.59 -4.87
CA ALA A 108 11.35 0.18 -5.48
C ALA A 108 11.96 1.28 -6.37
N LEU A 109 11.13 1.98 -7.16
CA LEU A 109 11.58 3.07 -8.02
C LEU A 109 12.15 4.25 -7.23
N VAL A 110 11.50 4.62 -6.13
CA VAL A 110 11.90 5.77 -5.29
C VAL A 110 12.88 5.42 -4.17
N THR A 111 13.23 4.14 -4.00
CA THR A 111 14.30 3.73 -3.08
C THR A 111 15.65 3.90 -3.77
N GLU A 112 16.54 4.68 -3.14
CA GLU A 112 17.93 4.83 -3.58
C GLU A 112 18.67 3.49 -3.47
N ASP A 113 19.53 3.21 -4.44
CA ASP A 113 20.39 2.01 -4.49
C ASP A 113 19.69 0.64 -4.43
N TYR A 114 18.36 0.58 -4.57
CA TYR A 114 17.63 -0.67 -4.67
C TYR A 114 17.50 -1.14 -6.13
N GLU A 115 18.11 -2.29 -6.45
CA GLU A 115 18.06 -2.97 -7.76
C GLU A 115 18.10 -1.99 -8.95
N THR A 116 19.12 -1.12 -8.96
CA THR A 116 19.25 0.00 -9.92
C THR A 116 19.19 -0.46 -11.38
N GLU A 117 19.73 -1.64 -11.68
CA GLU A 117 19.72 -2.31 -12.97
C GLU A 117 18.32 -2.73 -13.45
N ASN A 118 17.36 -2.84 -12.53
CA ASN A 118 15.99 -3.23 -12.83
C ASN A 118 15.02 -2.04 -12.85
N LYS A 119 15.44 -0.82 -12.51
CA LYS A 119 14.55 0.36 -12.44
C LYS A 119 13.76 0.60 -13.73
N SER A 120 14.39 0.46 -14.90
CA SER A 120 13.67 0.57 -16.18
C SER A 120 12.55 -0.45 -16.29
N LYS A 121 12.82 -1.73 -15.94
CA LYS A 121 11.81 -2.80 -16.02
C LYS A 121 10.65 -2.55 -15.06
N TYR A 122 10.93 -2.07 -13.84
CA TYR A 122 9.88 -1.75 -12.87
C TYR A 122 9.03 -0.57 -13.32
N PHE A 123 9.67 0.44 -13.91
CA PHE A 123 8.98 1.58 -14.46
C PHE A 123 8.09 1.18 -15.64
N ASP A 124 8.59 0.35 -16.55
CA ASP A 124 7.83 -0.17 -17.68
C ASP A 124 6.65 -1.03 -17.21
N GLU A 125 6.83 -1.87 -16.19
CA GLU A 125 5.75 -2.68 -15.60
C GLU A 125 4.66 -1.78 -15.00
N LEU A 126 5.03 -0.81 -14.15
CA LEU A 126 4.08 0.12 -13.52
C LEU A 126 3.33 0.94 -14.57
N THR A 127 4.04 1.44 -15.59
CA THR A 127 3.44 2.19 -16.70
C THR A 127 2.49 1.31 -17.51
N SER A 128 2.81 0.02 -17.71
CA SER A 128 1.95 -0.90 -18.45
C SER A 128 0.56 -1.05 -17.82
N TYR A 129 0.46 -0.98 -16.48
CA TYR A 129 -0.81 -1.09 -15.75
C TYR A 129 -1.79 0.05 -16.05
N THR A 130 -1.35 1.15 -16.67
CA THR A 130 -2.23 2.23 -17.15
C THR A 130 -3.07 1.84 -18.39
N GLY A 131 -2.65 0.78 -19.10
CA GLY A 131 -3.22 0.34 -20.37
C GLY A 131 -4.68 -0.11 -20.29
N SER A 132 -5.41 0.01 -21.41
CA SER A 132 -6.84 -0.33 -21.51
C SER A 132 -7.16 -1.82 -21.42
N ASN A 133 -6.14 -2.69 -21.47
CA ASN A 133 -6.24 -4.12 -21.27
C ASN A 133 -6.40 -4.53 -19.78
N TYR A 134 -6.26 -3.58 -18.84
CA TYR A 134 -6.46 -3.81 -17.41
C TYR A 134 -7.79 -3.25 -16.91
N GLY A 135 -8.27 -3.79 -15.78
CA GLY A 135 -9.44 -3.28 -15.06
C GLY A 135 -9.23 -1.83 -14.58
N PHE A 136 -10.32 -1.09 -14.38
CA PHE A 136 -10.21 0.33 -14.07
C PHE A 136 -9.54 0.60 -12.71
N GLU A 137 -9.68 -0.30 -11.73
CA GLU A 137 -9.00 -0.22 -10.44
C GLU A 137 -7.49 -0.33 -10.59
N THR A 138 -7.00 -1.33 -11.35
CA THR A 138 -5.57 -1.49 -11.65
C THR A 138 -5.01 -0.24 -12.31
N ARG A 139 -5.72 0.30 -13.30
CA ARG A 139 -5.32 1.51 -14.03
C ARG A 139 -5.31 2.73 -13.13
N GLN A 140 -6.33 2.89 -12.28
CA GLN A 140 -6.42 4.01 -11.34
C GLN A 140 -5.24 4.02 -10.38
N ASN A 141 -4.87 2.87 -9.81
CA ASN A 141 -3.72 2.75 -8.92
C ASN A 141 -2.42 3.13 -9.65
N ALA A 142 -2.20 2.63 -10.86
CA ALA A 142 -1.00 2.91 -11.64
C ALA A 142 -0.84 4.40 -11.93
N PHE A 143 -1.94 5.06 -12.35
CA PHE A 143 -1.97 6.49 -12.57
C PHE A 143 -1.65 7.28 -11.30
N GLN A 144 -2.25 6.91 -10.17
CA GLN A 144 -1.99 7.58 -8.89
C GLN A 144 -0.51 7.48 -8.50
N TYR A 145 0.08 6.29 -8.61
CA TYR A 145 1.47 6.08 -8.25
C TYR A 145 2.44 6.81 -9.18
N LEU A 146 2.24 6.74 -10.50
CA LEU A 146 3.07 7.45 -11.47
C LEU A 146 3.01 8.96 -11.26
N HIS A 147 1.83 9.51 -10.95
CA HIS A 147 1.67 10.91 -10.58
C HIS A 147 2.43 11.26 -9.29
N GLN A 148 2.27 10.45 -8.24
CA GLN A 148 2.91 10.68 -6.94
C GLN A 148 4.44 10.72 -7.02
N ILE A 149 5.03 9.89 -7.88
CA ILE A 149 6.49 9.85 -8.10
C ILE A 149 6.95 10.73 -9.26
N GLN A 150 6.05 11.54 -9.84
CA GLN A 150 6.32 12.46 -10.95
C GLN A 150 6.94 11.76 -12.18
N ALA A 151 6.44 10.58 -12.51
CA ALA A 151 6.98 9.73 -13.59
C ALA A 151 5.93 9.36 -14.66
N CYS A 152 4.81 10.07 -14.74
CA CYS A 152 3.85 9.87 -15.83
C CYS A 152 4.50 10.32 -17.16
N ASN A 153 4.86 9.35 -18.00
CA ASN A 153 5.47 9.60 -19.32
C ASN A 153 4.41 9.71 -20.42
N ALA A 154 4.86 9.86 -21.67
CA ALA A 154 3.97 9.93 -22.84
C ALA A 154 2.99 8.75 -22.96
N LEU A 155 3.39 7.54 -22.56
CA LEU A 155 2.50 6.37 -22.58
C LEU A 155 1.43 6.46 -21.49
N CYS A 156 1.82 6.88 -20.29
CA CYS A 156 0.90 7.18 -19.19
C CYS A 156 -0.12 8.26 -19.60
N HIS A 157 0.32 9.39 -20.18
CA HIS A 157 -0.60 10.44 -20.66
C HIS A 157 -1.57 9.94 -21.73
N LYS A 158 -1.08 9.17 -22.72
CA LYS A 158 -1.94 8.57 -23.75
C LYS A 158 -2.98 7.63 -23.14
N SER A 159 -2.59 6.83 -22.16
CA SER A 159 -3.52 5.97 -21.41
C SER A 159 -4.54 6.79 -20.62
N LEU A 160 -4.14 7.94 -20.08
CA LEU A 160 -5.00 8.85 -19.31
C LEU A 160 -6.04 9.53 -20.21
N GLU A 161 -5.65 9.98 -21.39
CA GLU A 161 -6.55 10.51 -22.43
C GLU A 161 -7.60 9.49 -22.90
N GLN A 162 -7.28 8.20 -22.85
CA GLN A 162 -8.28 7.15 -23.08
C GLN A 162 -9.21 6.98 -21.86
N ALA A 163 -8.65 7.04 -20.65
CA ALA A 163 -9.39 6.86 -19.40
C ALA A 163 -10.48 7.93 -19.19
N ILE A 164 -10.29 9.18 -19.64
CA ILE A 164 -11.33 10.22 -19.51
C ILE A 164 -12.62 9.89 -20.28
N LYS A 165 -12.55 8.98 -21.27
CA LYS A 165 -13.69 8.54 -22.10
C LYS A 165 -14.28 7.20 -21.63
N HIS A 166 -13.81 6.65 -20.53
CA HIS A 166 -14.23 5.34 -20.04
C HIS A 166 -15.70 5.32 -19.59
N HIS A 167 -16.40 4.21 -19.82
CA HIS A 167 -17.84 4.05 -19.51
C HIS A 167 -18.13 4.12 -17.99
N ASN A 168 -17.18 3.69 -17.15
CA ASN A 168 -17.27 3.89 -15.71
C ASN A 168 -17.08 5.39 -15.38
N TRP A 169 -18.17 6.06 -15.03
CA TRP A 169 -18.17 7.50 -14.79
C TRP A 169 -17.27 7.94 -13.62
N ARG A 170 -17.08 7.09 -12.60
CA ARG A 170 -16.20 7.40 -11.46
C ARG A 170 -14.74 7.41 -11.90
N PHE A 171 -14.35 6.41 -12.68
CA PHE A 171 -13.00 6.32 -13.25
C PHE A 171 -12.73 7.43 -14.27
N SER A 172 -13.70 7.73 -15.16
CA SER A 172 -13.61 8.88 -16.07
C SER A 172 -13.45 10.20 -15.31
N LYS A 173 -14.20 10.39 -14.23
CA LYS A 173 -14.08 11.58 -13.37
C LYS A 173 -12.69 11.65 -12.71
N PHE A 174 -12.20 10.54 -12.16
CA PHE A 174 -10.83 10.46 -11.61
C PHE A 174 -9.79 10.86 -12.66
N ALA A 175 -9.84 10.26 -13.86
CA ALA A 175 -8.89 10.52 -14.93
C ALA A 175 -8.91 11.99 -15.38
N LYS A 176 -10.10 12.61 -15.46
CA LYS A 176 -10.25 14.04 -15.78
C LYS A 176 -9.67 14.95 -14.72
N THR A 177 -9.80 14.59 -13.43
CA THR A 177 -9.19 15.34 -12.35
C THR A 177 -7.68 15.23 -12.41
N LEU A 178 -7.15 14.02 -12.61
CA LEU A 178 -5.71 13.79 -12.69
C LEU A 178 -5.08 14.50 -13.88
N LEU A 179 -5.70 14.44 -15.06
CA LEU A 179 -5.21 15.11 -16.28
C LEU A 179 -5.08 16.64 -16.13
N LYS A 180 -5.81 17.25 -15.19
CA LYS A 180 -5.68 18.69 -14.87
C LYS A 180 -4.54 19.00 -13.89
N ALA A 181 -4.07 17.99 -13.17
CA ALA A 181 -3.01 18.10 -12.17
C ALA A 181 -1.63 17.70 -12.73
N GLU A 182 -1.61 17.00 -13.87
CA GLU A 182 -0.45 16.83 -14.76
C GLU A 182 -0.20 18.10 -15.58
#